data_AF-A0A941TYW0-F1
#
_entry.id   AF-A0A941TYW0-F1
#
_cell.length_a   1.000
_cell.length_b   1.000
_cell.length_c   1.000
_cell.angle_alpha   90.00
_cell.angle_beta   90.00
_cell.angle_gamma   90.00
#
_symmetry.space_group_name_H-M   'P 1'
#
loop_
_entity.id
_entity.type
_entity.pdbx_description
1 polymer ?
#
loop_
_entity_poly.entity_id
_entity_poly.type
_entity_poly.pdbx_seq_one_letter_code
_entity_poly.pdbx_strand_id
1 'polypeptide(L)'
;VADADRLDAEVEALAASIVAKPRASIALGKALFYRQLETGIEAAYADAVNTMACNMMQHAALEGVQAFIEKRPPDWAAAAGGGGGR
;
A
#
# COMPACT_ATOMS: atom_id res chain seq x y z
N VAL A 1 -8.56 4.19 -20.74
CA VAL A 1 -9.68 3.61 -21.52
C VAL A 1 -9.07 2.55 -22.41
N ALA A 2 -9.64 1.35 -22.43
CA ALA A 2 -9.13 0.20 -23.19
C ALA A 2 -10.06 -0.11 -24.38
N ASP A 3 -9.52 -0.71 -25.44
CA ASP A 3 -10.31 -1.30 -26.52
C ASP A 3 -11.18 -2.44 -25.98
N ALA A 4 -12.34 -2.67 -26.59
CA ALA A 4 -13.36 -3.59 -26.06
C ALA A 4 -12.84 -5.03 -25.91
N ASP A 5 -12.01 -5.49 -26.85
CA ASP A 5 -11.38 -6.83 -26.84
C ASP A 5 -10.21 -6.96 -25.87
N ARG A 6 -9.72 -5.83 -25.33
CA ARG A 6 -8.62 -5.76 -24.36
C ARG A 6 -9.09 -5.49 -22.93
N LEU A 7 -10.35 -5.12 -22.73
CA LEU A 7 -10.90 -4.68 -21.44
C LEU A 7 -10.56 -5.64 -20.30
N ASP A 8 -10.82 -6.93 -20.47
CA ASP A 8 -10.58 -7.93 -19.42
C ASP A 8 -9.08 -8.06 -19.07
N ALA A 9 -8.22 -8.03 -20.08
CA ALA A 9 -6.77 -8.12 -19.88
C ALA A 9 -6.22 -6.91 -19.13
N GLU A 10 -6.72 -5.70 -19.44
CA GLU A 10 -6.31 -4.46 -18.77
C GLU A 10 -6.84 -4.39 -17.33
N VAL A 11 -8.08 -4.85 -17.09
CA VAL A 11 -8.65 -4.95 -15.74
C VAL A 11 -7.84 -5.93 -14.89
N GLU A 12 -7.53 -7.12 -15.43
CA GLU A 12 -6.73 -8.11 -14.71
C GLU A 12 -5.33 -7.59 -14.40
N ALA A 13 -4.66 -6.94 -15.36
CA ALA A 13 -3.35 -6.35 -15.14
C ALA A 13 -3.36 -5.29 -14.01
N LEU A 14 -4.38 -4.42 -14.00
CA LEU A 14 -4.54 -3.43 -12.95
C LEU A 14 -4.82 -4.08 -11.59
N ALA A 15 -5.77 -5.02 -11.54
CA ALA A 15 -6.13 -5.73 -10.32
C ALA A 15 -4.91 -6.48 -9.74
N ALA A 16 -4.19 -7.23 -10.57
CA ALA A 16 -2.96 -7.94 -10.22
C ALA A 16 -1.92 -7.00 -9.61
N SER A 17 -1.72 -5.80 -10.19
CA SER A 17 -0.77 -4.81 -9.67
C SER A 17 -1.12 -4.29 -8.28
N ILE A 18 -2.43 -4.23 -7.95
CA ILE A 18 -2.95 -3.77 -6.66
C ILE A 18 -2.84 -4.91 -5.64
N VAL A 19 -3.33 -6.11 -5.96
CA VAL A 19 -3.33 -7.23 -5.00
C VAL A 19 -1.92 -7.74 -4.68
N ALA A 20 -0.93 -7.43 -5.52
CA ALA A 20 0.49 -7.71 -5.26
C ALA A 20 1.12 -6.80 -4.18
N LYS A 21 0.36 -5.90 -3.55
CA LYS A 21 0.83 -4.99 -2.50
C LYS A 21 0.14 -5.27 -1.16
N PRO A 22 0.75 -4.91 -0.01
CA PRO A 22 0.12 -5.11 1.28
C PRO A 22 -1.23 -4.39 1.41
N ARG A 23 -2.28 -5.13 1.81
CA ARG A 23 -3.64 -4.61 1.99
C ARG A 23 -3.70 -3.42 2.95
N ALA A 24 -2.98 -3.50 4.07
CA ALA A 24 -2.96 -2.44 5.08
C ALA A 24 -2.43 -1.12 4.51
N SER A 25 -1.33 -1.17 3.75
CA SER A 25 -0.73 0.00 3.11
C SER A 25 -1.67 0.63 2.07
N ILE A 26 -2.37 -0.18 1.26
CA ILE A 26 -3.35 0.32 0.28
C ILE A 26 -4.51 1.01 1.00
N ALA A 27 -5.05 0.40 2.06
CA ALA A 27 -6.17 0.95 2.80
C ALA A 27 -5.82 2.29 3.45
N LEU A 28 -4.68 2.37 4.14
CA LEU A 28 -4.18 3.61 4.76
C LEU A 28 -3.93 4.70 3.72
N GLY A 29 -3.23 4.37 2.64
CA GLY A 29 -2.90 5.31 1.57
C GLY A 29 -4.16 5.87 0.89
N LYS A 30 -5.14 5.02 0.58
CA LYS A 30 -6.40 5.46 -0.04
C LYS A 30 -7.19 6.38 0.89
N ALA A 31 -7.31 6.04 2.18
CA ALA A 31 -8.00 6.87 3.15
C ALA A 31 -7.31 8.24 3.34
N LEU A 32 -5.98 8.26 3.45
CA LEU A 32 -5.20 9.49 3.49
C LEU A 32 -5.41 10.32 2.23
N PHE A 33 -5.28 9.71 1.05
CA PHE A 33 -5.40 10.40 -0.23
C PHE A 33 -6.68 11.24 -0.30
N TYR A 34 -7.83 10.66 0.05
CA TYR A 34 -9.10 11.42 0.05
C TYR A 34 -9.19 12.45 1.16
N ARG A 35 -8.68 12.16 2.37
CA ARG A 35 -8.71 13.12 3.48
C ARG A 35 -7.85 14.36 3.22
N GLN A 36 -6.71 14.20 2.54
CA GLN A 36 -5.75 15.29 2.31
C GLN A 36 -6.03 16.15 1.07
N LEU A 37 -6.96 15.75 0.18
CA LEU A 37 -7.22 16.46 -1.09
C LEU A 37 -7.71 17.90 -0.91
N GLU A 38 -8.44 18.19 0.17
CA GLU A 38 -9.14 19.48 0.35
C GLU A 38 -8.64 20.28 1.57
N THR A 39 -7.59 19.83 2.25
CA THR A 39 -7.17 20.40 3.55
C THR A 39 -6.08 21.46 3.46
N GLY A 40 -5.51 21.69 2.27
CA GLY A 40 -4.35 22.57 2.07
C GLY A 40 -3.02 21.90 2.41
N ILE A 41 -1.94 22.35 1.75
CA ILE A 41 -0.66 21.62 1.71
C ILE A 41 -0.04 21.36 3.08
N GLU A 42 -0.11 22.31 4.01
CA GLU A 42 0.48 22.18 5.34
C GLU A 42 -0.22 21.10 6.17
N ALA A 43 -1.56 21.16 6.25
CA ALA A 43 -2.35 20.16 6.97
C ALA A 43 -2.29 18.78 6.31
N ALA A 44 -2.29 18.74 4.97
CA ALA A 44 -2.09 17.51 4.20
C ALA A 44 -0.75 16.82 4.56
N TYR A 45 0.35 17.57 4.66
CA TYR A 45 1.64 17.02 5.06
C TYR A 45 1.66 16.53 6.50
N ALA A 46 1.08 17.28 7.45
CA ALA A 46 1.01 16.86 8.84
C ALA A 46 0.32 15.49 8.98
N ASP A 47 -0.80 15.32 8.29
CA ASP A 47 -1.58 14.08 8.27
C ASP A 47 -0.86 12.93 7.52
N ALA A 48 -0.22 13.25 6.39
CA ALA A 48 0.55 12.29 5.62
C ALA A 48 1.74 11.75 6.42
N VAL A 49 2.48 12.61 7.13
CA VAL A 49 3.61 12.20 7.98
C VAL A 49 3.14 11.24 9.07
N ASN A 50 2.05 11.57 9.77
CA ASN A 50 1.51 10.69 10.80
C ASN A 50 1.06 9.34 10.22
N THR A 51 0.34 9.35 9.09
CA THR A 51 -0.09 8.11 8.42
C THR A 51 1.09 7.25 7.97
N MET A 52 2.13 7.86 7.40
CA MET A 52 3.34 7.14 6.97
C MET A 52 4.10 6.56 8.17
N ALA A 53 4.21 7.29 9.27
CA ALA A 53 4.82 6.80 10.50
C ALA A 53 4.06 5.58 11.05
N CYS A 54 2.72 5.64 11.12
CA CYS A 54 1.89 4.50 11.52
C CYS A 54 2.05 3.30 10.56
N ASN A 55 2.12 3.55 9.25
CA ASN A 55 2.31 2.51 8.25
C ASN A 55 3.67 1.81 8.41
N MET A 56 4.74 2.53 8.77
CA MET A 56 6.07 1.95 9.02
C MET A 56 6.13 1.00 10.22
N MET A 57 5.19 1.09 11.15
CA MET A 57 5.07 0.15 12.27
C MET A 57 4.47 -1.20 11.86
N GLN A 58 3.96 -1.33 10.63
CA GLN A 58 3.40 -2.59 10.14
C GLN A 58 4.51 -3.55 9.67
N HIS A 59 4.39 -4.83 10.00
CA HIS A 59 5.33 -5.87 9.58
C HIS A 59 5.54 -5.88 8.06
N ALA A 60 4.48 -5.74 7.27
CA ALA A 60 4.59 -5.67 5.82
C ALA A 60 5.42 -4.48 5.36
N ALA A 61 5.38 -3.35 6.06
CA ALA A 61 6.16 -2.19 5.68
C ALA A 61 7.65 -2.39 6.00
N LEU A 62 7.97 -2.99 7.15
CA LEU A 62 9.32 -3.39 7.52
C LEU A 62 9.91 -4.43 6.55
N GLU A 63 9.13 -5.46 6.20
CA GLU A 63 9.53 -6.48 5.23
C GLU A 63 9.80 -5.87 3.85
N GLY A 64 8.97 -4.91 3.41
CA GLY A 64 9.19 -4.22 2.14
C GLY A 64 10.51 -3.47 2.09
N VAL A 65 10.86 -2.78 3.19
CA VAL A 65 12.14 -2.08 3.32
C VAL A 65 13.30 -3.07 3.36
N GLN A 66 13.19 -4.14 4.17
CA GLN A 66 14.24 -5.14 4.30
C GLN A 66 14.51 -5.87 2.97
N ALA A 67 13.45 -6.32 2.30
CA ALA A 67 13.55 -6.99 1.01
C ALA A 67 14.20 -6.09 -0.06
N PHE A 68 13.90 -4.79 -0.04
CA PHE A 68 14.57 -3.82 -0.91
C PHE A 68 16.07 -3.71 -0.61
N ILE A 69 16.45 -3.59 0.67
CA ILE A 69 17.86 -3.52 1.10
C ILE A 69 18.61 -4.80 0.69
N GLU A 70 17.97 -5.96 0.85
CA GLU A 70 18.51 -7.28 0.54
C GLU A 70 18.41 -7.65 -0.96
N LYS A 71 17.80 -6.80 -1.79
CA LYS A 71 17.61 -7.01 -3.24
C LYS A 71 16.86 -8.31 -3.57
N ARG A 72 15.86 -8.66 -2.76
CA ARG A 72 14.99 -9.81 -2.97
C ARG A 72 13.53 -9.38 -3.10
N PRO A 73 12.64 -10.22 -3.66
CA PRO A 73 11.21 -9.98 -3.58
C PRO A 73 10.75 -9.98 -2.11
N PRO A 74 9.82 -9.08 -1.74
CA PRO A 74 9.22 -9.07 -0.42
C PRO A 74 8.22 -10.22 -0.22
N ASP A 75 8.20 -10.81 0.97
CA ASP A 75 7.21 -11.81 1.39
C ASP A 75 6.05 -11.16 2.17
N TRP A 76 5.05 -10.70 1.42
CA TRP A 76 3.86 -10.09 2.01
C TRP A 76 2.98 -11.07 2.79
N ALA A 77 3.02 -12.37 2.47
CA ALA A 77 2.16 -13.37 3.10
C ALA A 77 2.66 -13.69 4.51
N ALA A 78 3.97 -13.90 4.67
CA ALA A 78 4.58 -14.05 5.99
C ALA A 78 4.42 -12.78 6.83
N ALA A 79 4.55 -11.61 6.21
CA ALA A 79 4.40 -10.33 6.90
C ALA A 79 2.95 -9.96 7.27
N ALA A 80 1.94 -10.62 6.68
CA ALA A 80 0.54 -10.48 7.07
C ALA A 80 0.19 -11.32 8.32
N GLY A 81 1.02 -12.30 8.69
CA GLY A 81 0.77 -13.28 9.75
C GLY A 81 1.14 -12.85 11.18
N GLY A 82 1.67 -11.63 11.39
CA GLY A 82 2.10 -11.14 12.70
C GLY A 82 0.99 -10.79 13.70
N GLY A 83 -0.29 -11.04 13.37
CA GLY A 83 -1.45 -10.77 14.22
C GLY A 83 -2.00 -11.98 14.99
N GLY A 84 -1.19 -13.02 15.19
CA GLY A 84 -1.57 -14.24 15.91
C GLY A 84 -0.91 -14.35 17.29
N GLY A 85 -1.45 -13.67 18.31
CA GLY A 85 -1.05 -13.93 19.69
C GLY A 85 -1.40 -12.83 20.70
N ARG A 86 -2.63 -12.92 21.26
CA ARG A 86 -3.13 -12.27 22.49
C ARG A 86 -3.15 -10.74 22.53
#